data_AF-A0A2E8RJ59-F1
#
_entry.id   AF-A0A2E8RJ59-F1
#
_cell.length_a   1.000
_cell.length_b   1.000
_cell.length_c   1.000
_cell.angle_alpha   90.00
_cell.angle_beta   90.00
_cell.angle_gamma   90.00
#
_symmetry.space_group_name_H-M   'P 1'
#
loop_
_entity.id
_entity.type
_entity.pdbx_description
1 polymer ?
#
loop_
_entity_poly.entity_id
_entity_poly.type
_entity_poly.pdbx_seq_one_letter_code
_entity_poly.pdbx_strand_id
1 'polypeptide(L)'
;MAFKLDGKTLPVDVAFTSNGINYPANWLRLTTLDEKKAIGITEVADPVWYDRRFYWGVDNPKRLVDENAKDDDGNLLKDSDGKQIVNEGLKTIWVKIQKEQARSNLSSSDWYVTRKSEKGTEIPSNIQTYRDAIRTTCTTRETEINAVADVAALKTLIDGTYDSDGKRTAGITLWPEEVD
;
A
#
# COMPACT_ATOMS: atom_id res chain seq x y z
N MET A 1 0.40 23.08 6.37
CA MET A 1 0.21 23.54 7.75
C MET A 1 -1.13 24.24 7.83
N ALA A 2 -1.84 24.11 8.94
CA ALA A 2 -3.14 24.74 9.14
C ALA A 2 -3.13 25.65 10.37
N PHE A 3 -3.67 26.86 10.26
CA PHE A 3 -3.91 27.73 11.41
C PHE A 3 -5.24 27.34 12.06
N LYS A 4 -5.29 27.26 13.39
CA LYS A 4 -6.53 27.01 14.13
C LYS A 4 -6.79 28.06 15.19
N LEU A 5 -8.04 28.49 15.31
CA LEU A 5 -8.56 29.35 16.37
C LEU A 5 -9.81 28.70 16.95
N ASP A 6 -9.87 28.53 18.27
CA ASP A 6 -10.99 27.87 18.97
C ASP A 6 -11.38 26.51 18.38
N GLY A 7 -10.37 25.74 17.95
CA GLY A 7 -10.55 24.43 17.31
C GLY A 7 -10.97 24.46 15.84
N LYS A 8 -11.28 25.63 15.26
CA LYS A 8 -11.66 25.79 13.85
C LYS A 8 -10.45 26.12 12.99
N THR A 9 -10.35 25.45 11.84
CA THR A 9 -9.33 25.78 10.84
C THR A 9 -9.59 27.14 10.22
N LEU A 10 -8.58 28.00 10.22
CA LEU A 10 -8.57 29.28 9.54
C LEU A 10 -7.89 29.14 8.17
N PRO A 11 -8.62 29.27 7.06
CA PRO A 11 -8.02 29.32 5.73
C PRO A 11 -7.19 30.60 5.58
N VAL A 12 -6.05 30.48 4.90
CA VAL A 12 -5.23 31.63 4.51
C VAL A 12 -6.00 32.45 3.47
N ASP A 13 -5.78 33.78 3.47
CA ASP A 13 -6.44 34.72 2.53
C ASP A 13 -7.97 34.81 2.70
N VAL A 14 -8.47 34.55 3.91
CA VAL A 14 -9.88 34.73 4.29
C VAL A 14 -9.98 35.57 5.56
N ALA A 15 -10.80 36.63 5.51
CA ALA A 15 -11.02 37.49 6.68
C ALA A 15 -11.73 36.70 7.79
N PHE A 16 -11.38 36.95 9.05
CA PHE A 16 -11.96 36.26 10.19
C PHE A 16 -12.18 37.21 11.36
N THR A 17 -13.08 36.86 12.27
CA THR A 17 -13.36 37.64 13.47
C THR A 17 -12.97 36.83 14.70
N SER A 18 -12.23 37.45 15.62
CA SER A 18 -11.87 36.87 16.92
C SER A 18 -12.06 37.92 18.02
N ASN A 19 -12.73 37.56 19.12
CA ASN A 19 -13.00 38.44 20.27
C ASN A 19 -13.57 39.82 19.88
N GLY A 20 -14.45 39.88 18.88
CA GLY A 20 -15.06 41.11 18.39
C GLY A 20 -14.18 41.98 17.48
N ILE A 21 -12.95 41.53 17.17
CA ILE A 21 -12.03 42.21 16.25
C ILE A 21 -12.08 41.51 14.89
N ASN A 22 -12.25 42.27 13.81
CA ASN A 22 -12.21 41.78 12.44
C ASN A 22 -10.79 41.87 11.87
N TYR A 23 -10.26 40.74 11.42
CA TYR A 23 -8.93 40.61 10.84
C TYR A 23 -9.04 40.48 9.32
N PRO A 24 -8.27 41.27 8.55
CA PRO A 24 -8.33 41.25 7.10
C PRO A 24 -7.80 39.92 6.52
N ALA A 25 -8.21 39.60 5.29
CA ALA A 25 -7.92 38.32 4.64
C ALA A 25 -6.41 37.96 4.60
N ASN A 26 -5.55 38.95 4.38
CA ASN A 26 -4.11 38.77 4.29
C ASN A 26 -3.39 38.72 5.67
N TRP A 27 -4.12 38.91 6.79
CA TRP A 27 -3.50 39.07 8.11
C TRP A 27 -2.66 37.85 8.50
N LEU A 28 -3.20 36.62 8.32
CA LEU A 28 -2.47 35.38 8.61
C LEU A 28 -1.17 35.23 7.83
N ARG A 29 -1.05 35.86 6.65
CA ARG A 29 0.17 35.83 5.84
C ARG A 29 1.20 36.86 6.30
N LEU A 30 0.74 38.00 6.80
CA LEU A 30 1.59 39.15 7.12
C LEU A 30 2.07 39.18 8.57
N THR A 31 1.43 38.43 9.47
CA THR A 31 1.79 38.42 10.88
C THR A 31 2.72 37.29 11.29
N THR A 32 3.50 37.58 12.33
CA THR A 32 4.41 36.66 12.98
C THR A 32 3.67 35.57 13.76
N LEU A 33 4.38 34.50 14.11
CA LEU A 33 3.82 33.42 14.93
C LEU A 33 3.42 33.92 16.33
N ASP A 34 4.15 34.87 16.91
CA ASP A 34 3.84 35.40 18.24
C ASP A 34 2.58 36.27 18.22
N GLU A 35 2.37 37.07 17.18
CA GLU A 35 1.12 37.83 16.99
C GLU A 35 -0.09 36.91 16.80
N LYS A 36 0.08 35.81 16.06
CA LYS A 36 -0.95 34.77 15.90
C LYS A 36 -1.29 34.12 17.25
N LYS A 37 -0.28 33.69 18.00
CA LYS A 37 -0.46 33.08 19.33
C LYS A 37 -1.11 34.02 20.33
N ALA A 38 -0.79 35.31 20.28
CA ALA A 38 -1.36 36.32 21.17
C ALA A 38 -2.90 36.41 21.08
N ILE A 39 -3.48 36.06 19.93
CA ILE A 39 -4.94 36.03 19.72
C ILE A 39 -5.53 34.61 19.76
N GLY A 40 -4.76 33.64 20.27
CA GLY A 40 -5.20 32.25 20.43
C GLY A 40 -5.07 31.38 19.19
N ILE A 41 -4.40 31.86 18.13
CA ILE A 41 -4.15 31.04 16.94
C ILE A 41 -2.99 30.09 17.20
N THR A 42 -3.23 28.81 16.90
CA THR A 42 -2.24 27.76 16.92
C THR A 42 -1.87 27.35 15.50
N GLU A 43 -0.59 27.11 15.26
CA GLU A 43 -0.13 26.49 14.02
C GLU A 43 -0.10 24.97 14.23
N VAL A 44 -0.88 24.27 13.43
CA VAL A 44 -0.97 22.82 13.45
C VAL A 44 -0.27 22.28 12.21
N ALA A 45 0.77 21.47 12.42
CA ALA A 45 1.43 20.75 11.34
C ALA A 45 0.41 19.91 10.58
N ASP A 46 0.62 19.74 9.27
CA ASP A 46 -0.23 18.83 8.51
C ASP A 46 -0.10 17.41 9.10
N PRO A 47 -1.18 16.62 9.13
CA PRO A 47 -1.09 15.25 9.58
C PRO A 47 -0.08 14.50 8.73
N VAL A 48 0.85 13.80 9.37
CA VAL A 48 1.85 12.99 8.68
C VAL A 48 1.12 11.89 7.91
N TRP A 49 1.37 11.82 6.61
CA TRP A 49 0.81 10.78 5.75
C TRP A 49 1.54 9.45 5.98
N TYR A 50 0.80 8.34 5.87
CA TYR A 50 1.36 6.99 5.91
C TYR A 50 0.71 6.12 4.85
N ASP A 51 1.44 5.11 4.37
CA ASP A 51 0.92 4.18 3.38
C ASP A 51 -0.02 3.16 4.04
N ARG A 52 -1.31 3.35 3.82
CA ARG A 52 -2.39 2.51 4.36
C ARG A 52 -2.33 1.07 3.89
N ARG A 53 -1.56 0.74 2.85
CA ARG A 53 -1.34 -0.66 2.44
C ARG A 53 -0.54 -1.41 3.51
N PHE A 54 0.42 -0.73 4.14
CA PHE A 54 1.40 -1.33 5.06
C PHE A 54 1.21 -0.93 6.53
N TYR A 55 0.57 0.20 6.82
CA TYR A 55 0.45 0.76 8.16
C TYR A 55 -1.01 1.10 8.53
N TRP A 56 -1.34 1.02 9.82
CA TRP A 56 -2.62 1.48 10.39
C TRP A 56 -2.58 2.95 10.78
N GLY A 57 -1.39 3.49 11.03
CA GLY A 57 -1.10 4.86 11.42
C GLY A 57 0.38 5.16 11.22
N VAL A 58 0.78 6.40 11.47
CA VAL A 58 2.19 6.79 11.55
C VAL A 58 2.88 5.89 12.58
N ASP A 59 3.99 5.27 12.21
CA ASP A 59 4.77 4.34 13.04
C ASP A 59 3.98 3.13 13.61
N ASN A 60 2.83 2.80 13.02
CA ASN A 60 2.00 1.67 13.42
C ASN A 60 1.89 0.64 12.27
N PRO A 61 2.90 -0.25 12.12
CA PRO A 61 2.92 -1.24 11.05
C PRO A 61 1.82 -2.28 11.22
N LYS A 62 1.23 -2.72 10.10
CA LYS A 62 0.38 -3.92 10.12
C LYS A 62 1.21 -5.17 10.39
N ARG A 63 0.57 -6.25 10.82
CA ARG A 63 1.25 -7.52 11.08
C ARG A 63 1.92 -8.07 9.81
N LEU A 64 3.17 -8.47 9.91
CA LEU A 64 3.93 -8.96 8.76
C LEU A 64 3.54 -10.40 8.40
N VAL A 65 3.38 -11.25 9.41
CA VAL A 65 3.05 -12.68 9.30
C VAL A 65 1.66 -12.95 9.85
N ASP A 66 1.12 -14.11 9.49
CA ASP A 66 -0.16 -14.58 9.99
C ASP A 66 -0.10 -14.82 11.50
N GLU A 67 -1.17 -14.43 12.21
CA GLU A 67 -1.27 -14.60 13.66
C GLU A 67 -2.66 -15.11 14.03
N ASN A 68 -2.73 -15.99 15.03
CA ASN A 68 -4.02 -16.45 15.54
C ASN A 68 -4.83 -15.27 16.09
N ALA A 69 -6.11 -15.20 15.71
CA ALA A 69 -7.03 -14.23 16.25
C ALA A 69 -7.35 -14.54 17.71
N LYS A 70 -7.43 -13.49 18.52
CA LYS A 70 -7.72 -13.56 19.95
C LYS A 70 -8.86 -12.61 20.30
N ASP A 71 -9.63 -12.95 21.34
CA ASP A 71 -10.57 -12.03 21.97
C ASP A 71 -9.85 -11.02 22.90
N ASP A 72 -10.63 -10.13 23.51
CA ASP A 72 -10.11 -9.10 24.43
C ASP A 72 -9.46 -9.69 25.69
N ASP A 73 -9.81 -10.93 26.05
CA ASP A 73 -9.24 -11.68 27.17
C ASP A 73 -7.98 -12.49 26.75
N GLY A 74 -7.62 -12.48 25.47
CA GLY A 74 -6.46 -13.16 24.91
C GLY A 74 -6.69 -14.63 24.53
N ASN A 75 -7.93 -15.14 24.62
CA ASN A 75 -8.27 -16.50 24.22
C ASN A 75 -8.34 -16.62 22.70
N LEU A 76 -7.95 -17.78 22.18
CA LEU A 76 -7.97 -18.05 20.74
C LEU A 76 -9.41 -18.11 20.22
N LEU A 77 -9.68 -17.31 19.19
CA LEU A 77 -10.96 -17.34 18.48
C LEU A 77 -11.03 -18.51 17.51
N LYS A 78 -12.17 -19.19 17.50
CA LYS A 78 -12.50 -20.27 16.55
C LYS A 78 -13.74 -19.89 15.74
N ASP A 79 -13.82 -20.38 14.52
CA ASP A 79 -15.01 -20.25 13.67
C ASP A 79 -16.13 -21.20 14.11
N SER A 80 -17.26 -21.16 13.39
CA SER A 80 -18.44 -21.99 13.68
C SER A 80 -18.18 -23.49 13.57
N ASP A 81 -17.12 -23.90 12.85
CA ASP A 81 -16.72 -25.29 12.66
C ASP A 81 -15.65 -25.72 13.68
N GLY A 82 -15.28 -24.84 14.62
CA GLY A 82 -14.28 -25.08 15.64
C GLY A 82 -12.83 -24.96 15.14
N LYS A 83 -12.61 -24.44 13.94
CA LYS A 83 -11.28 -24.20 13.38
C LYS A 83 -10.74 -22.83 13.82
N GLN A 84 -9.43 -22.76 14.03
CA GLN A 84 -8.77 -21.53 14.47
C GLN A 84 -8.94 -20.40 13.46
N ILE A 85 -9.39 -19.24 13.92
CA ILE A 85 -9.39 -18.00 13.14
C ILE A 85 -7.97 -17.44 13.12
N VAL A 86 -7.50 -17.09 11.92
CA VAL A 86 -6.17 -16.53 11.66
C VAL A 86 -6.32 -15.16 11.02
N ASN A 87 -5.66 -14.16 11.59
CA ASN A 87 -5.51 -12.84 11.00
C ASN A 87 -4.36 -12.89 9.99
N GLU A 88 -4.67 -12.69 8.71
CA GLU A 88 -3.66 -12.71 7.66
C GLU A 88 -2.68 -11.55 7.81
N GLY A 89 -1.40 -11.87 7.70
CA GLY A 89 -0.33 -10.92 7.63
C GLY A 89 -0.06 -10.41 6.22
N LEU A 90 0.72 -9.34 6.16
CA LEU A 90 1.07 -8.70 4.90
C LEU A 90 1.76 -9.66 3.92
N LYS A 91 2.61 -10.58 4.37
CA LYS A 91 3.25 -11.58 3.48
C LYS A 91 2.20 -12.41 2.74
N THR A 92 1.24 -12.99 3.47
CA THR A 92 0.14 -13.77 2.89
C THR A 92 -0.72 -12.95 1.93
N ILE A 93 -1.09 -11.73 2.32
CA ILE A 93 -1.89 -10.81 1.49
C ILE A 93 -1.16 -10.50 0.18
N TRP A 94 0.12 -10.12 0.24
CA TRP A 94 0.89 -9.76 -0.95
C TRP A 94 1.19 -10.95 -1.85
N VAL A 95 1.44 -12.14 -1.29
CA VAL A 95 1.56 -13.39 -2.08
C VAL A 95 0.27 -13.70 -2.83
N LYS A 96 -0.91 -13.52 -2.21
CA LYS A 96 -2.20 -13.69 -2.90
C LYS A 96 -2.35 -12.72 -4.07
N ILE A 97 -1.97 -11.45 -3.89
CA ILE A 97 -1.98 -10.45 -4.97
C ILE A 97 -1.07 -10.88 -6.13
N GLN A 98 0.14 -11.39 -5.85
CA GLN A 98 1.04 -11.86 -6.91
C GLN A 98 0.48 -13.08 -7.65
N LYS A 99 -0.13 -14.02 -6.92
CA LYS A 99 -0.80 -15.20 -7.52
C LYS A 99 -1.96 -14.79 -8.41
N GLU A 100 -2.73 -13.78 -8.01
CA GLU A 100 -3.83 -13.26 -8.83
C GLU A 100 -3.32 -12.59 -10.11
N GLN A 101 -2.26 -11.77 -10.00
CA GLN A 101 -1.64 -11.17 -11.18
C GLN A 101 -1.07 -12.22 -12.14
N ALA A 102 -0.46 -13.30 -11.62
CA ALA A 102 0.01 -14.40 -12.46
C ALA A 102 -1.13 -15.08 -13.23
N ARG A 103 -2.29 -15.30 -12.57
CA ARG A 103 -3.49 -15.84 -13.24
C ARG A 103 -3.98 -14.90 -14.34
N SER A 104 -4.05 -13.60 -14.05
CA SER A 104 -4.45 -12.59 -15.04
C SER A 104 -3.52 -12.61 -16.26
N ASN A 105 -2.20 -12.62 -16.06
CA ASN A 105 -1.22 -12.68 -17.16
C ASN A 105 -1.31 -13.98 -17.98
N LEU A 106 -1.69 -15.09 -17.37
CA LEU A 106 -1.85 -16.37 -18.08
C LEU A 106 -3.16 -16.45 -18.87
N SER A 107 -4.18 -15.68 -18.48
CA SER A 107 -5.55 -15.84 -18.99
C SER A 107 -5.67 -15.65 -20.51
N SER A 108 -4.93 -14.70 -21.10
CA SER A 108 -4.96 -14.40 -22.54
C SER A 108 -4.49 -15.59 -23.39
N SER A 109 -3.65 -16.46 -22.83
CA SER A 109 -3.06 -17.61 -23.52
C SER A 109 -3.61 -18.97 -23.08
N ASP A 110 -4.62 -19.01 -22.20
CA ASP A 110 -5.19 -20.27 -21.71
C ASP A 110 -5.87 -21.09 -22.81
N TRP A 111 -6.41 -20.44 -23.84
CA TRP A 111 -7.02 -21.12 -24.98
C TRP A 111 -6.02 -22.01 -25.74
N TYR A 112 -4.73 -21.69 -25.74
CA TYR A 112 -3.71 -22.55 -26.33
C TYR A 112 -3.59 -23.88 -25.57
N VAL A 113 -3.70 -23.84 -24.24
CA VAL A 113 -3.70 -25.03 -23.39
C VAL A 113 -4.94 -25.86 -23.63
N THR A 114 -6.12 -25.22 -23.68
CA THR A 114 -7.38 -25.90 -24.01
C THR A 114 -7.30 -26.56 -25.38
N ARG A 115 -6.88 -25.82 -26.42
CA ARG A 115 -6.70 -26.35 -27.79
C ARG A 115 -5.75 -27.53 -27.81
N LYS A 116 -4.63 -27.47 -27.09
CA LYS A 116 -3.69 -28.58 -26.97
C LYS A 116 -4.35 -29.81 -26.36
N SER A 117 -5.12 -29.63 -25.27
CA SER A 117 -5.80 -30.72 -24.58
C SER A 117 -6.93 -31.35 -25.40
N GLU A 118 -7.66 -30.55 -26.18
CA GLU A 118 -8.84 -31.01 -26.93
C GLU A 118 -8.51 -31.54 -28.33
N LYS A 119 -7.52 -30.94 -28.99
CA LYS A 119 -7.20 -31.19 -30.41
C LYS A 119 -5.77 -31.65 -30.64
N GLY A 120 -4.94 -31.70 -29.60
CA GLY A 120 -3.53 -32.10 -29.71
C GLY A 120 -2.62 -31.06 -30.38
N THR A 121 -3.16 -29.94 -30.88
CA THR A 121 -2.38 -28.89 -31.54
C THR A 121 -1.36 -28.30 -30.59
N GLU A 122 -0.08 -28.31 -30.98
CA GLU A 122 1.00 -27.78 -30.16
C GLU A 122 0.79 -26.31 -29.77
N ILE A 123 1.30 -25.97 -28.58
CA ILE A 123 1.38 -24.59 -28.12
C ILE A 123 2.60 -23.95 -28.81
N PRO A 124 2.48 -22.75 -29.40
CA PRO A 124 3.63 -22.02 -29.93
C PRO A 124 4.72 -21.86 -28.86
N SER A 125 5.98 -22.01 -29.25
CA SER A 125 7.11 -22.05 -28.31
C SER A 125 7.28 -20.75 -27.52
N ASN A 126 7.02 -19.60 -28.15
CA ASN A 126 7.02 -18.28 -27.49
C ASN A 126 5.95 -18.20 -26.40
N ILE A 127 4.74 -18.68 -26.67
CA ILE A 127 3.64 -18.72 -25.70
C ILE A 127 3.97 -19.66 -24.55
N GLN A 128 4.51 -20.85 -24.83
CA GLN A 128 4.91 -21.79 -23.79
C GLN A 128 5.98 -21.16 -22.88
N THR A 129 7.01 -20.55 -23.47
CA THR A 129 8.10 -19.89 -22.76
C THR A 129 7.59 -18.73 -21.89
N TYR A 130 6.68 -17.90 -22.41
CA TYR A 130 6.06 -16.82 -21.65
C TYR A 130 5.26 -17.34 -20.44
N ARG A 131 4.43 -18.38 -20.64
CA ARG A 131 3.63 -18.97 -19.56
C ARG A 131 4.52 -19.58 -18.46
N ASP A 132 5.61 -20.23 -18.83
CA ASP A 132 6.57 -20.79 -17.88
C ASP A 132 7.37 -19.70 -17.15
N ALA A 133 7.72 -18.62 -17.84
CA ALA A 133 8.32 -17.44 -17.23
C ALA A 133 7.38 -16.80 -16.20
N ILE A 134 6.08 -16.67 -16.47
CA ILE A 134 5.10 -16.17 -15.47
C ILE A 134 5.10 -17.04 -14.21
N ARG A 135 5.03 -18.38 -14.35
CA ARG A 135 5.02 -19.28 -13.18
C ARG A 135 6.29 -19.18 -12.36
N THR A 136 7.42 -19.11 -13.05
CA THR A 136 8.74 -18.93 -12.45
C THR A 136 8.79 -17.61 -11.69
N THR A 137 8.43 -16.50 -12.33
CA THR A 137 8.38 -15.19 -11.69
C THR A 137 7.44 -15.18 -10.48
N CYS A 138 6.26 -15.80 -10.56
CA CYS A 138 5.34 -15.86 -9.42
C CYS A 138 5.98 -16.55 -8.21
N THR A 139 6.71 -17.64 -8.45
CA THR A 139 7.42 -18.40 -7.41
C THR A 139 8.58 -17.60 -6.82
N THR A 140 9.36 -16.91 -7.66
CA THR A 140 10.42 -16.01 -7.23
C THR A 140 9.88 -14.89 -6.36
N ARG A 141 8.81 -14.22 -6.80
CA ARG A 141 8.15 -13.14 -6.06
C ARG A 141 7.62 -13.59 -4.71
N GLU A 142 7.02 -14.78 -4.64
CA GLU A 142 6.58 -15.38 -3.37
C GLU A 142 7.77 -15.59 -2.42
N THR A 143 8.90 -16.05 -2.95
CA THR A 143 10.14 -16.21 -2.17
C THR A 143 10.67 -14.88 -1.66
N GLU A 144 10.73 -13.85 -2.52
CA GLU A 144 11.17 -12.49 -2.15
C GLU A 144 10.29 -11.91 -1.04
N ILE A 145 8.97 -11.98 -1.17
CA ILE A 145 8.02 -11.51 -0.16
C ILE A 145 8.19 -12.26 1.15
N ASN A 146 8.39 -13.58 1.11
CA ASN A 146 8.57 -14.38 2.31
C ASN A 146 9.91 -14.11 3.02
N ALA A 147 10.93 -13.66 2.27
CA ALA A 147 12.27 -13.38 2.81
C ALA A 147 12.41 -12.04 3.54
N VAL A 148 11.50 -11.08 3.34
CA VAL A 148 11.64 -9.75 3.98
C VAL A 148 11.56 -9.83 5.51
N ALA A 149 12.36 -9.01 6.19
CA ALA A 149 12.51 -9.03 7.65
C ALA A 149 11.38 -8.27 8.38
N ASP A 150 10.89 -7.18 7.79
CA ASP A 150 9.92 -6.28 8.41
C ASP A 150 8.99 -5.62 7.35
N VAL A 151 8.05 -4.80 7.83
CA VAL A 151 7.08 -4.09 7.00
C VAL A 151 7.72 -3.02 6.13
N ALA A 152 8.79 -2.37 6.60
CA ALA A 152 9.49 -1.35 5.83
C ALA A 152 10.26 -1.98 4.65
N ALA A 153 10.89 -3.14 4.86
CA ALA A 153 11.51 -3.94 3.83
C ALA A 153 10.48 -4.44 2.82
N LEU A 154 9.31 -4.90 3.27
CA LEU A 154 8.22 -5.28 2.36
C LEU A 154 7.74 -4.10 1.52
N LYS A 155 7.51 -2.94 2.14
CA LYS A 155 7.11 -1.72 1.41
C LYS A 155 8.13 -1.36 0.34
N THR A 156 9.42 -1.36 0.70
CA THR A 156 10.52 -1.05 -0.22
C THR A 156 10.56 -2.04 -1.38
N LEU A 157 10.38 -3.34 -1.10
CA LEU A 157 10.31 -4.38 -2.12
C LEU A 157 9.16 -4.13 -3.10
N ILE A 158 7.96 -3.83 -2.59
CA ILE A 158 6.75 -3.66 -3.41
C ILE A 158 6.78 -2.37 -4.23
N ASP A 159 7.15 -1.24 -3.63
CA ASP A 159 7.21 0.05 -4.34
C ASP A 159 8.35 0.07 -5.35
N GLY A 160 9.44 -0.63 -5.01
CA GLY A 160 10.70 -0.52 -5.71
C GLY A 160 11.37 0.84 -5.51
N THR A 161 12.56 0.96 -6.08
CA THR A 161 13.31 2.22 -6.12
C THR A 161 13.54 2.62 -7.56
N TYR A 162 13.69 3.92 -7.80
CA TYR A 162 13.88 4.49 -9.12
C TYR A 162 15.05 5.47 -9.09
N ASP A 163 15.80 5.56 -10.19
CA ASP A 163 16.80 6.61 -10.37
C ASP A 163 16.16 7.95 -10.73
N SER A 164 16.99 8.98 -10.92
CA SER A 164 16.55 10.33 -11.31
C SER A 164 15.83 10.36 -12.66
N ASP A 165 16.04 9.36 -13.51
CA ASP A 165 15.44 9.25 -14.83
C ASP A 165 14.12 8.45 -14.80
N GLY A 166 13.68 8.03 -13.60
CA GLY A 166 12.46 7.25 -13.42
C GLY A 166 12.62 5.78 -13.80
N LYS A 167 13.84 5.29 -14.01
CA LYS A 167 14.10 3.88 -14.28
C LYS A 167 14.22 3.11 -12.98
N ARG A 168 13.54 1.97 -12.92
CA ARG A 168 13.52 1.11 -11.74
C ARG A 168 14.90 0.51 -11.48
N THR A 169 15.41 0.68 -10.26
CA THR A 169 16.74 0.22 -9.82
C THR A 169 16.68 -0.97 -8.86
N ALA A 170 15.61 -1.12 -8.09
CA ALA A 170 15.39 -2.27 -7.21
C ALA A 170 13.89 -2.52 -6.95
N GLY A 171 13.60 -3.67 -6.33
CA GLY A 171 12.27 -4.08 -5.88
C GLY A 171 11.94 -5.51 -6.31
N ILE A 172 10.67 -5.89 -6.13
CA ILE A 172 10.15 -7.22 -6.48
C ILE A 172 10.46 -7.56 -7.95
N THR A 173 10.85 -8.80 -8.23
CA THR A 173 11.21 -9.28 -9.58
C THR A 173 10.14 -8.88 -10.60
N LEU A 174 10.49 -8.39 -11.80
CA LEU A 174 9.50 -7.97 -12.81
C LEU A 174 8.78 -9.14 -13.47
N TRP A 175 7.53 -8.91 -13.92
CA TRP A 175 6.84 -9.87 -14.78
C TRP A 175 7.50 -9.90 -16.17
N PRO A 176 7.48 -11.04 -16.87
CA PRO A 176 7.91 -11.08 -18.26
C PRO A 176 6.97 -10.21 -19.11
N GLU A 177 7.52 -9.65 -20.19
CA GLU A 177 6.74 -8.93 -21.20
C GLU A 177 5.81 -9.90 -21.92
N GLU A 178 4.57 -9.46 -22.17
CA GLU A 178 3.61 -10.24 -22.93
C GLU A 178 4.12 -10.47 -24.35
N VAL A 179 3.79 -11.63 -24.90
CA VAL A 179 4.15 -12.03 -26.26
C VAL A 179 2.88 -12.31 -27.06
N ASP A 180 2.88 -11.90 -28.32
CA ASP A 180 1.79 -12.16 -29.27
C ASP A 180 1.84 -13.59 -29.87
#